data_AF-A0A844F1A4-F1
#
_entry.id   AF-A0A844F1A4-F1
#
_cell.length_a   1.000
_cell.length_b   1.000
_cell.length_c   1.000
_cell.angle_alpha   90.00
_cell.angle_beta   90.00
_cell.angle_gamma   90.00
#
_symmetry.space_group_name_H-M   'P 1'
#
loop_
_entity.id
_entity.type
_entity.pdbx_description
1 polymer ?
#
loop_
_entity_poly.entity_id
_entity_poly.type
_entity_poly.pdbx_seq_one_letter_code
_entity_poly.pdbx_strand_id
1 'polypeptide(L)'
;MSIFRVFVDGQLFYHPQLSALAITQAQVQEDAENIDSLTLSAPYSHPYLSFIKPLASTIICKKDDKIVFEGRALDDGSDFYNTHTWTCESCLAYLKDTLQPPYDYQGTLRGLLEYFISEHNKTVEDTNSSLVSYTKLSPNHSGQRTHSIDRITPHCVVGQLTAESICGCFTSTSRQASCNYGIGTDGKVALCVEEKNRSWCSSSSSNDQRAVTIECASDKTEPYAMNSKVYNSLVKLCTDICKRNGKKKLLWLGDKDKTLNYSPKSDEMVLTVHRWFANKSCPGNWLYAKLGDLATEVTTALGTETGTSTSTKSESTSSSITYKVKVSISDLNIRKGPGTNYAKTGKYTGKGTFTIVETKSGKGSTAGWGKLKSGAGWISLDYAKKL
;
A
#
# COMPACT_ATOMS: atom_id res chain seq x y z
N MET A 1 -37.68 22.71 8.97
CA MET A 1 -37.30 22.99 7.56
C MET A 1 -36.18 22.05 7.20
N SER A 2 -36.24 21.39 6.04
CA SER A 2 -35.13 20.56 5.58
C SER A 2 -33.91 21.43 5.27
N ILE A 3 -32.72 21.02 5.73
CA ILE A 3 -31.48 21.80 5.56
C ILE A 3 -30.72 21.29 4.33
N PHE A 4 -30.50 22.16 3.34
CA PHE A 4 -29.65 21.84 2.19
C PHE A 4 -28.20 22.25 2.48
N ARG A 5 -27.24 21.37 2.18
CA ARG A 5 -25.81 21.58 2.43
C ARG A 5 -25.00 21.11 1.22
N VAL A 6 -23.91 21.79 0.93
CA VAL A 6 -22.96 21.39 -0.12
C VAL A 6 -21.62 21.07 0.52
N PHE A 7 -21.00 19.98 0.09
CA PHE A 7 -19.68 19.55 0.50
C PHE A 7 -18.78 19.40 -0.71
N VAL A 8 -17.51 19.78 -0.54
CA VAL A 8 -16.44 19.64 -1.55
C VAL A 8 -15.34 18.80 -0.91
N ASP A 9 -15.04 17.63 -1.48
CA ASP A 9 -14.05 16.69 -0.95
C ASP A 9 -14.28 16.35 0.53
N GLY A 10 -15.56 16.23 0.90
CA GLY A 10 -16.02 15.97 2.27
C GLY A 10 -16.02 17.19 3.21
N GLN A 11 -15.48 18.33 2.79
CA GLN A 11 -15.47 19.57 3.58
C GLN A 11 -16.74 20.39 3.35
N LEU A 12 -17.27 21.00 4.40
CA LEU A 12 -18.48 21.82 4.31
C LEU A 12 -18.21 23.08 3.48
N PHE A 13 -18.87 23.19 2.33
CA PHE A 13 -18.74 24.33 1.42
C PHE A 13 -19.90 25.31 1.58
N TYR A 14 -21.13 24.83 1.77
CA TYR A 14 -22.33 25.66 1.99
C TYR A 14 -23.17 25.17 3.15
N HIS A 15 -23.67 26.12 3.95
CA HIS A 15 -24.71 25.89 4.95
C HIS A 15 -25.62 27.12 5.06
N PRO A 16 -26.97 26.98 5.07
CA PRO A 16 -27.91 28.10 5.01
C PRO A 16 -27.86 29.03 6.23
N GLN A 17 -27.33 28.55 7.36
CA GLN A 17 -27.19 29.33 8.60
C GLN A 17 -25.80 29.94 8.78
N LEU A 18 -24.86 29.73 7.84
CA LEU A 18 -23.50 30.26 7.92
C LEU A 18 -23.31 31.29 6.79
N SER A 19 -23.53 32.57 7.10
CA SER A 19 -23.42 33.67 6.13
C SER A 19 -22.04 33.78 5.47
N ALA A 20 -20.97 33.38 6.18
CA ALA A 20 -19.62 33.32 5.64
C ALA A 20 -19.44 32.28 4.51
N LEU A 21 -20.36 31.31 4.42
CA LEU A 21 -20.38 30.26 3.40
C LEU A 21 -21.54 30.44 2.42
N ALA A 22 -22.04 31.68 2.27
CA ALA A 22 -23.17 31.94 1.39
C ALA A 22 -22.79 31.71 -0.08
N ILE A 23 -23.70 31.07 -0.81
CA ILE A 23 -23.63 30.85 -2.26
C ILE A 23 -24.73 31.67 -2.95
N THR A 24 -24.54 32.00 -4.22
CA THR A 24 -25.54 32.72 -5.02
C THR A 24 -26.53 31.77 -5.69
N GLN A 25 -26.10 30.55 -6.03
CA GLN A 25 -26.98 29.54 -6.64
C GLN A 25 -26.54 28.13 -6.24
N ALA A 26 -27.52 27.26 -5.98
CA ALA A 26 -27.37 25.81 -5.97
C ALA A 26 -28.67 25.19 -6.48
N GLN A 27 -28.65 24.72 -7.72
CA GLN A 27 -29.83 24.17 -8.38
C GLN A 27 -29.50 22.82 -8.97
N VAL A 28 -30.09 21.76 -8.42
CA VAL A 28 -30.04 20.41 -8.98
C VAL A 28 -31.09 20.32 -10.08
N GLN A 29 -30.69 19.78 -11.23
CA GLN A 29 -31.55 19.46 -12.35
C GLN A 29 -31.47 17.95 -12.60
N GLU A 30 -32.61 17.28 -12.44
CA GLU A 30 -32.76 15.86 -12.75
C GLU A 30 -33.08 15.70 -14.24
N ASP A 31 -32.46 14.72 -14.89
CA ASP A 31 -32.74 14.39 -16.29
C ASP A 31 -32.93 12.87 -16.44
N ALA A 32 -34.13 12.45 -16.83
CA ALA A 32 -34.47 11.04 -16.94
C ALA A 32 -33.77 10.32 -18.11
N GLU A 33 -33.35 11.06 -19.13
CA GLU A 33 -32.71 10.54 -20.34
C GLU A 33 -31.21 10.87 -20.40
N ASN A 34 -30.71 11.66 -19.45
CA ASN A 34 -29.31 12.09 -19.38
C ASN A 34 -28.76 12.01 -17.94
N ILE A 35 -27.61 12.63 -17.71
CA ILE A 35 -27.02 12.74 -16.38
C ILE A 35 -27.62 13.93 -15.62
N ASP A 36 -27.92 13.73 -14.34
CA ASP A 36 -28.30 14.84 -13.47
C ASP A 36 -27.17 15.85 -13.37
N SER A 37 -27.52 17.12 -13.21
CA SER A 37 -26.56 18.22 -13.06
C SER A 37 -26.87 19.09 -11.85
N LEU A 38 -25.87 19.87 -11.43
CA LEU A 38 -26.01 20.90 -10.42
C LEU A 38 -25.33 22.16 -10.92
N THR A 39 -26.06 23.27 -10.99
CA THR A 39 -25.45 24.60 -11.12
C THR A 39 -25.12 25.11 -9.73
N LEU A 40 -23.84 25.33 -9.45
CA LEU A 40 -23.34 25.89 -8.20
C LEU A 40 -22.63 27.21 -8.49
N SER A 41 -23.01 28.28 -7.80
CA SER A 41 -22.40 29.60 -7.97
C SER A 41 -22.07 30.22 -6.63
N ALA A 42 -20.89 30.82 -6.51
CA ALA A 42 -20.43 31.47 -5.28
C ALA A 42 -19.80 32.85 -5.57
N PRO A 43 -19.96 33.83 -4.66
CA PRO A 43 -19.31 35.13 -4.82
C PRO A 43 -17.79 35.00 -4.66
N TYR A 44 -17.00 35.86 -5.31
CA TYR A 44 -15.53 35.88 -5.20
C TYR A 44 -14.99 35.97 -3.76
N SER A 45 -15.77 36.51 -2.83
CA SER A 45 -15.44 36.58 -1.41
C SER A 45 -15.60 35.25 -0.66
N HIS A 46 -16.12 34.20 -1.30
CA HIS A 46 -16.32 32.91 -0.65
C HIS A 46 -14.98 32.28 -0.25
N PRO A 47 -14.78 31.90 1.04
CA PRO A 47 -13.47 31.53 1.57
C PRO A 47 -12.91 30.23 0.96
N TYR A 48 -13.77 29.41 0.35
CA TYR A 48 -13.42 28.08 -0.16
C TYR A 48 -13.53 27.95 -1.68
N LEU A 49 -13.57 29.06 -2.42
CA LEU A 49 -13.58 29.04 -3.89
C LEU A 49 -12.52 28.13 -4.50
N SER A 50 -11.29 28.21 -3.98
CA SER A 50 -10.15 27.40 -4.45
C SER A 50 -10.18 25.93 -4.03
N PHE A 51 -11.17 25.50 -3.24
CA PHE A 51 -11.32 24.10 -2.87
C PHE A 51 -11.88 23.27 -4.01
N ILE A 52 -12.74 23.86 -4.85
CA ILE A 52 -13.29 23.17 -6.01
C ILE A 52 -12.21 23.10 -7.08
N LYS A 53 -11.76 21.89 -7.38
CA LYS A 53 -10.83 21.59 -8.46
C LYS A 53 -11.61 20.93 -9.60
N PRO A 54 -11.78 21.59 -10.74
CA PRO A 54 -12.50 21.02 -11.88
C PRO A 54 -11.97 19.63 -12.26
N LEU A 55 -12.87 18.71 -12.59
CA LEU A 55 -12.61 17.30 -12.90
C LEU A 55 -11.98 16.45 -11.77
N ALA A 56 -11.61 17.03 -10.64
CA ALA A 56 -10.91 16.33 -9.56
C ALA A 56 -11.69 16.29 -8.24
N SER A 57 -12.40 17.36 -7.88
CA SER A 57 -13.13 17.43 -6.62
C SER A 57 -14.48 16.71 -6.68
N THR A 58 -14.83 16.02 -5.61
CA THR A 58 -16.16 15.43 -5.40
C THR A 58 -17.10 16.46 -4.78
N ILE A 59 -18.22 16.71 -5.44
CA ILE A 59 -19.29 17.60 -4.97
C ILE A 59 -20.44 16.75 -4.44
N ILE A 60 -20.82 16.96 -3.18
CA ILE A 60 -21.96 16.25 -2.55
C ILE A 60 -22.96 17.28 -2.05
N CYS A 61 -24.21 17.18 -2.50
CA CYS A 61 -25.32 17.92 -1.92
C CYS A 61 -26.15 17.01 -1.02
N LYS A 62 -26.45 17.50 0.18
CA LYS A 62 -27.32 16.80 1.13
C LYS A 62 -28.54 17.65 1.46
N LYS A 63 -29.71 17.02 1.44
CA LYS A 63 -30.94 17.56 2.02
C LYS A 63 -31.23 16.77 3.30
N ASP A 64 -31.11 17.44 4.43
CA ASP A 64 -30.93 16.78 5.73
C ASP A 64 -29.79 15.77 5.62
N ASP A 65 -29.97 14.51 6.02
CA ASP A 65 -28.91 13.50 5.95
C ASP A 65 -28.89 12.71 4.63
N LYS A 66 -29.85 12.97 3.72
CA LYS A 66 -29.93 12.29 2.43
C LYS A 66 -29.06 12.98 1.38
N ILE A 67 -28.20 12.22 0.71
CA ILE A 67 -27.50 12.68 -0.50
C ILE A 67 -28.53 12.83 -1.62
N VAL A 68 -28.59 14.03 -2.19
CA VAL A 68 -29.50 14.36 -3.31
C VAL A 68 -28.75 14.66 -4.60
N PHE A 69 -27.43 14.83 -4.54
CA PHE A 69 -26.54 14.94 -5.69
C PHE A 69 -25.14 14.51 -5.27
N GLU A 70 -24.45 13.76 -6.12
CA GLU A 70 -23.04 13.43 -6.01
C GLU A 70 -22.42 13.47 -7.41
N GLY A 71 -21.32 14.20 -7.56
CA GLY A 71 -20.75 14.46 -8.87
C GLY A 71 -19.39 15.15 -8.82
N ARG A 72 -18.99 15.72 -9.96
CA ARG A 72 -17.76 16.49 -10.14
C ARG A 72 -18.08 17.86 -10.72
N ALA A 73 -17.23 18.84 -10.46
CA ALA A 73 -17.36 20.16 -11.06
C ALA A 73 -16.68 20.24 -12.43
N LEU A 74 -17.37 20.87 -13.39
CA LEU A 74 -16.78 21.55 -14.55
C LEU A 74 -16.64 23.05 -14.21
N ASP A 75 -15.87 23.79 -14.99
CA ASP A 75 -15.59 25.21 -14.74
C ASP A 75 -16.22 26.09 -15.81
N ASP A 76 -17.18 26.92 -15.41
CA ASP A 76 -17.83 27.90 -16.30
C ASP A 76 -17.21 29.30 -16.15
N GLY A 77 -16.28 29.48 -15.20
CA GLY A 77 -15.60 30.74 -14.94
C GLY A 77 -16.38 31.74 -14.11
N SER A 78 -15.89 32.99 -14.11
CA SER A 78 -16.49 34.11 -13.37
C SER A 78 -17.23 35.07 -14.29
N ASP A 79 -18.38 35.56 -13.82
CA ASP A 79 -19.15 36.60 -14.50
C ASP A 79 -18.65 38.02 -14.18
N PHE A 80 -19.28 39.03 -14.79
CA PHE A 80 -18.97 40.45 -14.58
C PHE A 80 -19.16 40.91 -13.12
N TYR A 81 -20.02 40.23 -12.35
CA TYR A 81 -20.29 40.54 -10.95
C TYR A 81 -19.34 39.81 -9.99
N ASN A 82 -18.29 39.17 -10.52
CA ASN A 82 -17.35 38.33 -9.76
C ASN A 82 -18.05 37.17 -9.04
N THR A 83 -19.11 36.63 -9.62
CA THR A 83 -19.68 35.34 -9.22
C THR A 83 -19.03 34.27 -10.07
N HIS A 84 -18.45 33.27 -9.43
CA HIS A 84 -17.88 32.12 -10.11
C HIS A 84 -18.89 30.98 -10.14
N THR A 85 -19.02 30.30 -11.27
CA THR A 85 -20.02 29.25 -11.48
C THR A 85 -19.38 27.94 -11.95
N TRP A 86 -19.91 26.84 -11.43
CA TRP A 86 -19.57 25.49 -11.84
C TRP A 86 -20.83 24.76 -12.26
N THR A 87 -20.82 24.23 -13.48
CA THR A 87 -21.72 23.15 -13.87
C THR A 87 -21.15 21.84 -13.34
N CYS A 88 -21.87 21.20 -12.44
CA CYS A 88 -21.47 19.91 -11.89
C CYS A 88 -22.24 18.78 -12.58
N GLU A 89 -21.52 17.76 -13.01
CA GLU A 89 -22.07 16.54 -13.60
C GLU A 89 -22.15 15.45 -12.52
N SER A 90 -23.27 14.73 -12.43
CA SER A 90 -23.43 13.63 -11.48
C SER A 90 -22.48 12.45 -11.76
N CYS A 91 -22.36 11.53 -10.80
CA CYS A 91 -21.46 10.37 -10.86
C CYS A 91 -21.66 9.45 -12.08
N LEU A 92 -22.83 9.48 -12.73
CA LEU A 92 -23.09 8.78 -13.99
C LEU A 92 -22.20 9.29 -15.15
N ALA A 93 -21.65 10.49 -15.03
CA ALA A 93 -20.74 11.07 -16.02
C ALA A 93 -19.33 10.47 -16.00
N TYR A 94 -18.92 9.78 -14.93
CA TYR A 94 -17.52 9.38 -14.76
C TYR A 94 -17.01 8.46 -15.88
N LEU A 95 -17.87 7.60 -16.41
CA LEU A 95 -17.51 6.71 -17.51
C LEU A 95 -17.30 7.43 -18.85
N LYS A 96 -17.78 8.68 -19.01
CA LYS A 96 -17.63 9.45 -20.26
C LYS A 96 -16.16 9.76 -20.58
N ASP A 97 -15.30 9.79 -19.58
CA ASP A 97 -13.89 10.17 -19.74
C ASP A 97 -13.00 9.01 -20.22
N THR A 98 -13.49 7.78 -20.16
CA THR A 98 -12.68 6.62 -20.56
C THR A 98 -12.85 6.34 -22.04
N LEU A 99 -11.73 6.46 -22.77
CA LEU A 99 -11.59 5.88 -24.09
C LEU A 99 -11.50 4.36 -23.97
N GLN A 100 -12.51 3.65 -24.47
CA GLN A 100 -12.50 2.19 -24.55
C GLN A 100 -11.55 1.74 -25.67
N PRO A 101 -10.55 0.87 -25.42
CA PRO A 101 -9.70 0.34 -26.48
C PRO A 101 -10.52 -0.54 -27.43
N PRO A 102 -10.07 -0.79 -28.68
CA PRO A 102 -10.74 -1.74 -29.57
C PRO A 102 -10.89 -3.12 -28.91
N TYR A 103 -12.09 -3.68 -28.95
CA TYR A 103 -12.40 -5.00 -28.37
C TYR A 103 -13.31 -5.81 -29.30
N ASP A 104 -13.23 -7.13 -29.19
CA ASP A 104 -14.24 -8.07 -29.70
C ASP A 104 -14.84 -8.79 -28.49
N TYR A 105 -16.15 -8.68 -28.30
CA TYR A 105 -16.85 -9.21 -27.14
C TYR A 105 -18.11 -9.97 -27.56
N GLN A 106 -18.20 -11.23 -27.11
CA GLN A 106 -19.41 -12.03 -27.19
C GLN A 106 -19.84 -12.46 -25.78
N GLY A 107 -21.05 -12.09 -25.39
CA GLY A 107 -21.54 -12.37 -24.04
C GLY A 107 -22.82 -11.61 -23.69
N THR A 108 -23.08 -11.46 -22.39
CA THR A 108 -24.27 -10.75 -21.89
C THR A 108 -24.01 -9.25 -21.81
N LEU A 109 -25.07 -8.43 -21.82
CA LEU A 109 -24.96 -6.99 -21.58
C LEU A 109 -24.33 -6.66 -20.22
N ARG A 110 -24.64 -7.47 -19.20
CA ARG A 110 -24.02 -7.35 -17.87
C ARG A 110 -22.50 -7.52 -17.96
N GLY A 111 -22.03 -8.54 -18.69
CA GLY A 111 -20.61 -8.78 -18.86
C GLY A 111 -19.91 -7.72 -19.70
N LEU A 112 -20.61 -7.13 -20.68
CA LEU A 112 -20.09 -5.98 -21.43
C LEU A 112 -19.95 -4.73 -20.54
N LEU A 113 -20.92 -4.46 -19.66
CA LEU A 113 -20.83 -3.36 -18.69
C LEU A 113 -19.69 -3.58 -17.69
N GLU A 114 -19.55 -4.81 -17.17
CA GLU A 114 -18.43 -5.19 -16.31
C GLU A 114 -17.08 -4.96 -17.00
N TYR A 115 -16.99 -5.26 -18.30
CA TYR A 115 -15.81 -4.96 -19.11
C TYR A 115 -15.51 -3.45 -19.16
N PHE A 116 -16.49 -2.60 -19.52
CA PHE A 116 -16.28 -1.14 -19.59
C PHE A 116 -15.89 -0.52 -18.25
N ILE A 117 -16.53 -0.94 -17.16
CA ILE A 117 -16.18 -0.50 -15.80
C ILE A 117 -14.75 -0.94 -15.47
N SER A 118 -14.36 -2.16 -15.82
CA SER A 118 -12.99 -2.64 -15.58
C SER A 118 -11.94 -1.82 -16.32
N GLU A 119 -12.21 -1.41 -17.56
CA GLU A 119 -11.31 -0.54 -18.33
C GLU A 119 -11.26 0.87 -17.74
N HIS A 120 -12.40 1.44 -17.34
CA HIS A 120 -12.44 2.73 -16.66
C HIS A 120 -11.59 2.72 -15.38
N ASN A 121 -11.85 1.77 -14.48
CA ASN A 121 -11.14 1.66 -13.21
C ASN A 121 -9.62 1.50 -13.40
N LYS A 122 -9.17 0.73 -14.39
CA LYS A 122 -7.73 0.64 -14.73
C LYS A 122 -7.10 2.00 -15.08
N THR A 123 -7.89 2.92 -15.63
CA THR A 123 -7.40 4.25 -16.04
C THR A 123 -7.46 5.30 -14.93
N VAL A 124 -8.32 5.13 -13.93
CA VAL A 124 -8.58 6.15 -12.89
C VAL A 124 -8.20 5.75 -11.47
N GLU A 125 -8.06 4.46 -11.16
CA GLU A 125 -7.67 4.01 -9.81
C GLU A 125 -6.17 4.30 -9.56
N ASP A 126 -5.85 4.78 -8.35
CA ASP A 126 -4.45 4.91 -7.93
C ASP A 126 -3.83 3.52 -7.79
N THR A 127 -3.10 3.12 -8.83
CA THR A 127 -2.35 1.85 -8.85
C THR A 127 -1.18 1.84 -7.88
N ASN A 128 -0.83 2.96 -7.25
CA ASN A 128 0.35 3.05 -6.39
C ASN A 128 0.02 2.73 -4.93
N SER A 129 1.06 2.38 -4.18
CA SER A 129 0.94 2.07 -2.76
C SER A 129 0.71 3.34 -1.94
N SER A 130 -0.27 3.32 -1.05
CA SER A 130 -0.47 4.37 -0.04
C SER A 130 0.68 4.48 0.98
N LEU A 131 1.61 3.52 0.98
CA LEU A 131 2.82 3.55 1.81
C LEU A 131 3.87 4.54 1.29
N VAL A 132 3.69 5.08 0.08
CA VAL A 132 4.60 6.07 -0.52
C VAL A 132 4.63 7.33 0.34
N SER A 133 5.83 7.67 0.78
CA SER A 133 6.11 8.87 1.60
C SER A 133 6.90 9.93 0.83
N TYR A 134 7.41 9.59 -0.36
CA TYR A 134 8.17 10.47 -1.22
C TYR A 134 8.00 10.05 -2.69
N THR A 135 7.81 11.00 -3.58
CA THR A 135 7.69 10.72 -5.03
C THR A 135 8.68 11.57 -5.80
N LYS A 136 9.48 10.93 -6.64
CA LYS A 136 10.28 11.60 -7.66
C LYS A 136 10.37 10.69 -8.88
N LEU A 137 9.55 11.01 -9.88
CA LEU A 137 9.36 10.17 -11.05
C LEU A 137 10.59 10.18 -11.96
N SER A 138 10.99 8.99 -12.40
CA SER A 138 12.04 8.75 -13.39
C SER A 138 11.45 8.82 -14.80
N PRO A 139 12.12 9.49 -15.76
CA PRO A 139 11.71 9.46 -17.17
C PRO A 139 11.99 8.10 -17.85
N ASN A 140 12.75 7.21 -17.20
CA ASN A 140 13.14 5.90 -17.73
C ASN A 140 12.03 4.86 -17.52
N HIS A 141 11.00 4.85 -18.36
CA HIS A 141 9.94 3.84 -18.37
C HIS A 141 9.35 3.69 -19.79
N SER A 142 8.55 2.65 -20.05
CA SER A 142 7.92 2.44 -21.38
C SER A 142 6.41 2.67 -21.39
N GLY A 143 5.95 3.65 -20.64
CA GLY A 143 4.52 3.90 -20.48
C GLY A 143 3.78 2.73 -19.84
N GLN A 144 2.48 2.63 -20.13
CA GLN A 144 1.58 1.66 -19.54
C GLN A 144 2.03 0.21 -19.77
N ARG A 145 1.81 -0.63 -18.76
CA ARG A 145 2.08 -2.07 -18.87
C ARG A 145 1.17 -2.72 -19.91
N THR A 146 1.70 -3.73 -20.60
CA THR A 146 0.91 -4.58 -21.51
C THR A 146 0.51 -5.91 -20.87
N HIS A 147 0.66 -6.04 -19.56
CA HIS A 147 0.33 -7.23 -18.79
C HIS A 147 -0.14 -6.81 -17.40
N SER A 148 -1.04 -7.58 -16.80
CA SER A 148 -1.42 -7.41 -15.40
C SER A 148 -0.24 -7.68 -14.47
N ILE A 149 -0.24 -7.07 -13.28
CA ILE A 149 0.81 -7.34 -12.30
C ILE A 149 0.55 -8.72 -11.67
N ASP A 150 1.50 -9.63 -11.88
CA ASP A 150 1.51 -10.97 -11.28
C ASP A 150 2.92 -11.39 -10.82
N ARG A 151 3.86 -10.43 -10.80
CA ARG A 151 5.20 -10.58 -10.24
C ARG A 151 5.54 -9.45 -9.28
N ILE A 152 6.43 -9.77 -8.33
CA ILE A 152 7.20 -8.77 -7.58
C ILE A 152 8.67 -9.15 -7.72
N THR A 153 9.52 -8.18 -8.06
CA THR A 153 10.97 -8.36 -8.13
C THR A 153 11.63 -7.43 -7.12
N PRO A 154 12.00 -7.92 -5.93
CA PRO A 154 12.82 -7.16 -5.00
C PRO A 154 14.28 -7.10 -5.48
N HIS A 155 14.89 -5.94 -5.28
CA HIS A 155 16.29 -5.63 -5.58
C HIS A 155 17.01 -5.16 -4.31
N CYS A 156 18.34 -5.22 -4.32
CA CYS A 156 19.16 -4.52 -3.35
C CYS A 156 19.88 -3.36 -4.03
N VAL A 157 19.71 -2.15 -3.49
CA VAL A 157 20.55 -1.01 -3.84
C VAL A 157 21.71 -0.93 -2.84
N VAL A 158 22.93 -0.89 -3.36
CA VAL A 158 24.15 -0.97 -2.55
C VAL A 158 24.30 0.30 -1.72
N GLY A 159 24.36 0.13 -0.40
CA GLY A 159 24.48 1.23 0.55
C GLY A 159 23.17 1.58 1.25
N GLN A 160 23.31 2.20 2.42
CA GLN A 160 22.21 2.64 3.27
C GLN A 160 21.59 3.94 2.73
N LEU A 161 21.19 3.95 1.46
CA LEU A 161 20.59 5.10 0.79
C LEU A 161 19.23 5.45 1.43
N THR A 162 18.88 6.73 1.41
CA THR A 162 17.51 7.18 1.73
C THR A 162 16.57 6.95 0.55
N ALA A 163 15.26 6.99 0.78
CA ALA A 163 14.27 6.81 -0.28
C ALA A 163 14.41 7.88 -1.39
N GLU A 164 14.73 9.12 -1.00
CA GLU A 164 15.00 10.23 -1.91
C GLU A 164 16.26 10.00 -2.76
N SER A 165 17.31 9.45 -2.15
CA SER A 165 18.57 9.14 -2.83
C SER A 165 18.39 8.02 -3.87
N ILE A 166 17.53 7.04 -3.58
CA ILE A 166 17.18 5.97 -4.51
C ILE A 166 16.47 6.56 -5.73
N CYS A 167 15.42 7.37 -5.56
CA CYS A 167 14.79 8.05 -6.70
C CYS A 167 15.77 8.95 -7.46
N GLY A 168 16.67 9.62 -6.73
CA GLY A 168 17.74 10.45 -7.30
C GLY A 168 18.66 9.71 -8.26
N CYS A 169 18.79 8.38 -8.14
CA CYS A 169 19.60 7.57 -9.05
C CYS A 169 19.02 7.49 -10.47
N PHE A 170 17.71 7.73 -10.64
CA PHE A 170 16.97 7.42 -11.86
C PHE A 170 16.45 8.66 -12.61
N THR A 171 16.88 9.86 -12.24
CA THR A 171 16.36 11.11 -12.83
C THR A 171 16.93 11.43 -14.21
N SER A 172 18.09 10.86 -14.56
CA SER A 172 18.73 11.10 -15.86
C SER A 172 18.32 10.03 -16.87
N THR A 173 17.98 10.44 -18.09
CA THR A 173 17.67 9.51 -19.20
C THR A 173 18.87 8.68 -19.64
N SER A 174 20.10 9.14 -19.38
CA SER A 174 21.32 8.38 -19.67
C SER A 174 21.51 7.18 -18.74
N ARG A 175 20.79 7.13 -17.61
CA ARG A 175 20.85 6.00 -16.66
C ARG A 175 20.35 4.71 -17.29
N GLN A 176 19.36 4.80 -18.18
CA GLN A 176 18.72 3.63 -18.82
C GLN A 176 18.27 2.56 -17.83
N ALA A 177 17.86 2.97 -16.63
CA ALA A 177 17.36 2.09 -15.58
C ALA A 177 16.38 2.85 -14.68
N SER A 178 15.48 2.11 -14.03
CA SER A 178 14.55 2.59 -13.03
C SER A 178 14.02 1.44 -12.18
N CYS A 179 13.22 1.76 -11.17
CA CYS A 179 12.39 0.81 -10.43
C CYS A 179 11.00 1.42 -10.23
N ASN A 180 10.00 0.64 -9.80
CA ASN A 180 8.72 1.21 -9.38
C ASN A 180 8.88 1.89 -8.02
N TYR A 181 9.44 1.19 -7.04
CA TYR A 181 9.63 1.68 -5.68
C TYR A 181 11.08 1.64 -5.19
N GLY A 182 11.42 2.57 -4.31
CA GLY A 182 12.62 2.52 -3.46
C GLY A 182 12.25 2.39 -1.99
N ILE A 183 12.98 1.59 -1.22
CA ILE A 183 12.87 1.53 0.25
C ILE A 183 14.18 2.03 0.85
N GLY A 184 14.13 3.21 1.47
CA GLY A 184 15.28 3.83 2.12
C GLY A 184 15.70 3.10 3.39
N THR A 185 16.92 3.36 3.86
CA THR A 185 17.51 2.78 5.09
C THR A 185 16.65 2.98 6.35
N ASP A 186 15.84 4.04 6.38
CA ASP A 186 14.90 4.34 7.46
C ASP A 186 13.55 3.59 7.33
N GLY A 187 13.37 2.82 6.26
CA GLY A 187 12.14 2.09 5.93
C GLY A 187 11.12 2.92 5.16
N LYS A 188 11.41 4.17 4.78
CA LYS A 188 10.50 4.97 3.95
C LYS A 188 10.39 4.39 2.54
N VAL A 189 9.16 4.32 2.04
CA VAL A 189 8.88 3.92 0.67
C VAL A 189 8.80 5.17 -0.21
N ALA A 190 9.47 5.13 -1.36
CA ALA A 190 9.41 6.16 -2.38
C ALA A 190 8.95 5.61 -3.72
N LEU A 191 8.25 6.42 -4.50
CA LEU A 191 7.79 6.11 -5.85
C LEU A 191 8.75 6.69 -6.90
N CYS A 192 9.35 5.81 -7.69
CA CYS A 192 10.27 6.14 -8.80
C CYS A 192 9.57 6.05 -10.16
N VAL A 193 8.69 5.07 -10.37
CA VAL A 193 7.87 4.91 -11.58
C VAL A 193 6.51 4.39 -11.12
N GLU A 194 5.43 5.04 -11.55
CA GLU A 194 4.07 4.60 -11.25
C GLU A 194 3.86 3.12 -11.58
N GLU A 195 3.12 2.39 -10.75
CA GLU A 195 2.87 0.95 -10.93
C GLU A 195 2.18 0.65 -12.26
N LYS A 196 1.28 1.51 -12.74
CA LYS A 196 0.68 1.38 -14.08
C LYS A 196 1.70 1.34 -15.22
N ASN A 197 2.92 1.85 -14.98
CA ASN A 197 3.98 1.95 -15.97
C ASN A 197 5.05 0.85 -15.79
N ARG A 198 5.63 0.43 -16.91
CA ARG A 198 6.75 -0.52 -16.94
C ARG A 198 8.07 0.17 -16.60
N SER A 199 8.65 -0.15 -15.44
CA SER A 199 10.02 0.23 -15.08
C SER A 199 11.09 -0.53 -15.89
N TRP A 200 12.35 -0.09 -15.84
CA TRP A 200 13.50 -0.73 -16.51
C TRP A 200 14.47 -1.25 -15.44
N CYS A 201 14.19 -2.40 -14.84
CA CYS A 201 14.85 -2.82 -13.60
C CYS A 201 15.56 -4.16 -13.73
N SER A 202 14.84 -5.21 -14.14
CA SER A 202 15.33 -6.58 -14.04
C SER A 202 16.19 -7.03 -15.23
N SER A 203 16.49 -6.14 -16.18
CA SER A 203 17.11 -6.50 -17.47
C SER A 203 16.27 -7.48 -18.31
N SER A 204 14.97 -7.57 -18.05
CA SER A 204 14.04 -8.39 -18.83
C SER A 204 12.73 -7.61 -18.98
N SER A 205 12.48 -7.11 -20.19
CA SER A 205 11.24 -6.38 -20.48
C SER A 205 10.00 -7.24 -20.19
N SER A 206 10.05 -8.55 -20.49
CA SER A 206 8.96 -9.47 -20.24
C SER A 206 8.67 -9.67 -18.74
N ASN A 207 9.70 -9.72 -17.89
CA ASN A 207 9.50 -9.71 -16.43
C ASN A 207 9.04 -8.34 -15.95
N ASP A 208 9.68 -7.26 -16.39
CA ASP A 208 9.36 -5.90 -15.94
C ASP A 208 7.94 -5.48 -16.33
N GLN A 209 7.35 -6.02 -17.42
CA GLN A 209 5.93 -5.81 -17.75
C GLN A 209 4.98 -6.40 -16.68
N ARG A 210 5.41 -7.47 -16.03
CA ARG A 210 4.62 -8.23 -15.05
C ARG A 210 4.92 -7.87 -13.60
N ALA A 211 6.12 -7.33 -13.36
CA ALA A 211 6.68 -7.14 -12.05
C ALA A 211 6.57 -5.71 -11.53
N VAL A 212 6.14 -5.57 -10.28
CA VAL A 212 6.48 -4.40 -9.47
C VAL A 212 7.91 -4.58 -8.97
N THR A 213 8.80 -3.65 -9.33
CA THR A 213 10.23 -3.72 -9.02
C THR A 213 10.58 -2.79 -7.85
N ILE A 214 11.35 -3.29 -6.89
CA ILE A 214 11.54 -2.60 -5.60
C ILE A 214 13.04 -2.57 -5.22
N GLU A 215 13.67 -1.41 -5.29
CA GLU A 215 15.06 -1.21 -4.83
C GLU A 215 15.11 -1.00 -3.32
N CYS A 216 15.73 -1.93 -2.58
CA CYS A 216 15.80 -1.90 -1.13
C CYS A 216 17.21 -1.56 -0.63
N ALA A 217 17.34 -0.53 0.22
CA ALA A 217 18.63 -0.13 0.79
C ALA A 217 19.30 -1.30 1.54
N SER A 218 20.60 -1.48 1.31
CA SER A 218 21.35 -2.62 1.83
C SER A 218 22.76 -2.21 2.26
N ASP A 219 23.50 -3.11 2.90
CA ASP A 219 24.90 -2.87 3.21
C ASP A 219 25.77 -2.69 1.95
N LYS A 220 26.97 -2.12 2.12
CA LYS A 220 27.89 -1.85 1.00
C LYS A 220 28.60 -3.10 0.47
N THR A 221 28.57 -4.19 1.23
CA THR A 221 29.33 -5.41 0.96
C THR A 221 28.42 -6.63 1.02
N GLU A 222 28.81 -7.69 0.32
CA GLU A 222 28.19 -9.03 0.44
C GLU A 222 28.06 -9.42 1.93
N PRO A 223 26.90 -9.94 2.40
CA PRO A 223 25.77 -10.43 1.61
C PRO A 223 24.72 -9.39 1.21
N TYR A 224 25.04 -8.08 1.31
CA TYR A 224 24.13 -6.96 1.10
C TYR A 224 22.93 -7.02 2.04
N ALA A 225 23.22 -7.14 3.34
CA ALA A 225 22.17 -7.28 4.34
C ALA A 225 21.27 -6.03 4.39
N MET A 226 19.96 -6.27 4.53
CA MET A 226 18.99 -5.21 4.78
C MET A 226 18.77 -5.09 6.28
N ASN A 227 18.64 -3.86 6.77
CA ASN A 227 18.25 -3.65 8.15
C ASN A 227 16.77 -4.01 8.35
N SER A 228 16.35 -4.16 9.62
CA SER A 228 14.97 -4.57 9.95
C SER A 228 13.90 -3.59 9.45
N LYS A 229 14.17 -2.29 9.39
CA LYS A 229 13.21 -1.30 8.90
C LYS A 229 12.94 -1.50 7.41
N VAL A 230 14.00 -1.69 6.62
CA VAL A 230 13.92 -1.98 5.18
C VAL A 230 13.14 -3.27 4.95
N TYR A 231 13.51 -4.36 5.63
CA TYR A 231 12.83 -5.65 5.44
C TYR A 231 11.35 -5.61 5.86
N ASN A 232 11.03 -4.98 6.99
CA ASN A 232 9.65 -4.82 7.43
C ASN A 232 8.82 -3.99 6.45
N SER A 233 9.39 -2.93 5.87
CA SER A 233 8.72 -2.15 4.83
C SER A 233 8.56 -2.94 3.53
N LEU A 234 9.51 -3.80 3.18
CA LEU A 234 9.37 -4.70 2.03
C LEU A 234 8.20 -5.68 2.22
N VAL A 235 8.07 -6.29 3.41
CA VAL A 235 6.93 -7.17 3.74
C VAL A 235 5.60 -6.41 3.60
N LYS A 236 5.51 -5.20 4.17
CA LYS A 236 4.30 -4.37 4.10
C LYS A 236 3.96 -3.97 2.66
N LEU A 237 4.94 -3.52 1.89
CA LEU A 237 4.76 -3.10 0.51
C LEU A 237 4.35 -4.29 -0.38
N CYS A 238 5.01 -5.45 -0.26
CA CYS A 238 4.59 -6.65 -0.96
C CYS A 238 3.17 -7.09 -0.61
N THR A 239 2.77 -6.95 0.65
CA THR A 239 1.41 -7.25 1.12
C THR A 239 0.39 -6.30 0.48
N ASP A 240 0.66 -5.00 0.51
CA ASP A 240 -0.18 -3.98 -0.13
C ASP A 240 -0.32 -4.20 -1.64
N ILE A 241 0.79 -4.44 -2.35
CA ILE A 241 0.79 -4.77 -3.78
C ILE A 241 -0.07 -6.00 -4.05
N CYS A 242 0.07 -7.07 -3.26
CA CYS A 242 -0.75 -8.26 -3.42
C CYS A 242 -2.25 -7.94 -3.24
N LYS A 243 -2.62 -7.20 -2.18
CA LYS A 243 -4.02 -6.84 -1.91
C LYS A 243 -4.65 -6.04 -3.03
N ARG A 244 -3.99 -4.94 -3.45
CA ARG A 244 -4.49 -4.07 -4.53
C ARG A 244 -4.64 -4.81 -5.86
N ASN A 245 -3.82 -5.83 -6.10
CA ASN A 245 -3.90 -6.67 -7.29
C ASN A 245 -4.77 -7.94 -7.10
N GLY A 246 -5.59 -8.01 -6.03
CA GLY A 246 -6.50 -9.13 -5.78
C GLY A 246 -5.82 -10.47 -5.48
N LYS A 247 -4.55 -10.45 -5.07
CA LYS A 247 -3.74 -11.64 -4.80
C LYS A 247 -3.87 -12.06 -3.34
N LYS A 248 -4.06 -13.37 -3.13
CA LYS A 248 -4.19 -14.00 -1.81
C LYS A 248 -2.91 -14.69 -1.37
N LYS A 249 -1.97 -14.91 -2.29
CA LYS A 249 -0.74 -15.66 -2.01
C LYS A 249 0.45 -15.08 -2.74
N LEU A 250 1.55 -14.87 -2.01
CA LEU A 250 2.87 -14.60 -2.58
C LEU A 250 3.69 -15.90 -2.61
N LEU A 251 4.25 -16.24 -3.76
CA LEU A 251 4.97 -17.48 -4.00
C LEU A 251 6.46 -17.24 -4.19
N TRP A 252 7.28 -18.03 -3.50
CA TRP A 252 8.68 -18.23 -3.82
C TRP A 252 8.90 -19.68 -4.21
N LEU A 253 9.25 -19.94 -5.48
CA LEU A 253 9.46 -21.29 -5.99
C LEU A 253 10.93 -21.75 -5.89
N GLY A 254 11.85 -20.83 -5.56
CA GLY A 254 13.26 -21.16 -5.24
C GLY A 254 14.13 -21.58 -6.42
N ASP A 255 13.56 -21.71 -7.61
CA ASP A 255 14.22 -22.29 -8.78
C ASP A 255 13.89 -21.46 -10.03
N LYS A 256 14.93 -21.10 -10.80
CA LYS A 256 14.81 -20.21 -11.96
C LYS A 256 13.87 -20.80 -13.01
N ASP A 257 14.13 -22.02 -13.46
CA ASP A 257 13.42 -22.60 -14.60
C ASP A 257 11.97 -22.90 -14.23
N LYS A 258 11.72 -23.38 -13.02
CA LYS A 258 10.35 -23.54 -12.50
C LYS A 258 9.63 -22.19 -12.42
N THR A 259 10.28 -21.16 -11.91
CA THR A 259 9.62 -19.86 -11.71
C THR A 259 9.30 -19.15 -13.02
N LEU A 260 10.22 -19.18 -13.98
CA LEU A 260 10.04 -18.49 -15.26
C LEU A 260 9.01 -19.21 -16.15
N ASN A 261 8.84 -20.52 -16.01
CA ASN A 261 7.82 -21.29 -16.72
C ASN A 261 6.47 -21.35 -15.98
N TYR A 262 6.37 -20.84 -14.74
CA TYR A 262 5.15 -20.89 -13.96
C TYR A 262 4.13 -19.82 -14.40
N SER A 263 2.92 -20.25 -14.73
CA SER A 263 1.77 -19.37 -14.99
C SER A 263 0.95 -19.23 -13.70
N PRO A 264 0.98 -18.07 -13.02
CA PRO A 264 0.23 -17.89 -11.78
C PRO A 264 -1.26 -17.91 -12.02
N LYS A 265 -1.99 -18.38 -11.01
CA LYS A 265 -3.44 -18.23 -10.96
C LYS A 265 -3.82 -16.76 -10.72
N SER A 266 -5.10 -16.45 -10.92
CA SER A 266 -5.63 -15.09 -10.76
C SER A 266 -5.35 -14.51 -9.36
N ASP A 267 -5.32 -15.35 -8.33
CA ASP A 267 -5.07 -14.99 -6.93
C ASP A 267 -3.61 -15.19 -6.45
N GLU A 268 -2.69 -15.53 -7.36
CA GLU A 268 -1.28 -15.75 -7.04
C GLU A 268 -0.40 -14.60 -7.53
N MET A 269 0.57 -14.22 -6.69
CA MET A 269 1.69 -13.34 -6.99
C MET A 269 2.98 -14.16 -6.87
N VAL A 270 3.96 -13.95 -7.76
CA VAL A 270 5.20 -14.72 -7.74
C VAL A 270 6.43 -13.82 -7.61
N LEU A 271 7.35 -14.19 -6.73
CA LEU A 271 8.63 -13.52 -6.58
C LEU A 271 9.59 -13.94 -7.70
N THR A 272 10.25 -12.96 -8.32
CA THR A 272 11.38 -13.16 -9.22
C THR A 272 12.58 -12.35 -8.73
N VAL A 273 13.76 -12.65 -9.27
CA VAL A 273 15.01 -11.97 -8.88
C VAL A 273 15.84 -11.57 -10.08
N HIS A 274 16.53 -10.44 -9.98
CA HIS A 274 17.34 -9.88 -11.07
C HIS A 274 18.44 -10.84 -11.56
N ARG A 275 19.10 -11.58 -10.66
CA ARG A 275 20.14 -12.58 -10.98
C ARG A 275 19.69 -13.69 -11.93
N TRP A 276 18.39 -13.87 -12.17
CA TRP A 276 17.90 -14.83 -13.15
C TRP A 276 17.90 -14.29 -14.59
N PHE A 277 17.91 -12.97 -14.76
CA PHE A 277 17.81 -12.30 -16.05
C PHE A 277 19.12 -11.66 -16.53
N ALA A 278 20.05 -11.41 -15.61
CA ALA A 278 21.38 -10.88 -15.90
C ALA A 278 22.43 -11.49 -14.97
N ASN A 279 23.69 -11.51 -15.40
CA ASN A 279 24.83 -11.94 -14.57
C ASN A 279 25.13 -10.91 -13.47
N LYS A 280 24.33 -10.92 -12.39
CA LYS A 280 24.39 -10.00 -11.25
C LYS A 280 24.12 -10.75 -9.95
N SER A 281 24.63 -10.24 -8.84
CA SER A 281 24.35 -10.76 -7.49
C SER A 281 23.02 -10.26 -6.91
N CYS A 282 22.30 -9.33 -7.55
CA CYS A 282 21.04 -8.78 -7.04
C CYS A 282 19.95 -9.89 -6.87
N PRO A 283 19.25 -9.99 -5.73
CA PRO A 283 19.10 -8.99 -4.65
C PRO A 283 20.06 -9.16 -3.46
N GLY A 284 21.26 -9.66 -3.69
CA GLY A 284 22.21 -10.05 -2.64
C GLY A 284 21.83 -11.39 -2.01
N ASN A 285 22.81 -12.11 -1.47
CA ASN A 285 22.54 -13.42 -0.87
C ASN A 285 21.72 -13.32 0.42
N TRP A 286 21.76 -12.17 1.12
CA TRP A 286 20.97 -11.96 2.32
C TRP A 286 19.47 -11.99 2.02
N LEU A 287 19.00 -11.21 1.02
CA LEU A 287 17.57 -11.24 0.68
C LEU A 287 17.21 -12.54 -0.03
N TYR A 288 18.06 -13.04 -0.94
CA TYR A 288 17.78 -14.29 -1.66
C TYR A 288 17.48 -15.47 -0.72
N ALA A 289 18.24 -15.61 0.38
CA ALA A 289 18.02 -16.62 1.40
C ALA A 289 16.70 -16.44 2.19
N LYS A 290 16.08 -15.26 2.14
CA LYS A 290 14.88 -14.86 2.89
C LYS A 290 13.63 -14.70 2.04
N LEU A 291 13.68 -14.97 0.74
CA LEU A 291 12.51 -14.84 -0.15
C LEU A 291 11.40 -15.84 0.21
N GLY A 292 11.75 -17.03 0.75
CA GLY A 292 10.78 -17.97 1.31
C GLY A 292 10.08 -17.44 2.55
N ASP A 293 10.84 -16.82 3.46
CA ASP A 293 10.30 -16.16 4.66
C ASP A 293 9.39 -14.99 4.26
N LEU A 294 9.84 -14.12 3.33
CA LEU A 294 9.07 -13.00 2.80
C LEU A 294 7.74 -13.47 2.20
N ALA A 295 7.76 -14.49 1.34
CA ALA A 295 6.55 -15.05 0.74
C ALA A 295 5.57 -15.59 1.79
N THR A 296 6.10 -16.23 2.84
CA THR A 296 5.31 -16.78 3.95
C THR A 296 4.70 -15.66 4.80
N GLU A 297 5.48 -14.65 5.17
CA GLU A 297 5.02 -13.50 5.95
C GLU A 297 3.94 -12.71 5.21
N VAL A 298 4.14 -12.43 3.92
CA VAL A 298 3.15 -11.74 3.08
C VAL A 298 1.87 -12.58 2.94
N THR A 299 1.98 -13.86 2.58
CA THR A 299 0.81 -14.74 2.48
C THR A 299 0.04 -14.83 3.79
N THR A 300 0.74 -14.87 4.93
CA THR A 300 0.11 -14.87 6.25
C THR A 300 -0.65 -13.57 6.49
N ALA A 301 -0.03 -12.42 6.20
CA ALA A 301 -0.67 -11.10 6.35
C ALA A 301 -1.89 -10.91 5.43
N LEU A 302 -1.91 -11.55 4.26
CA LEU A 302 -3.07 -11.56 3.36
C LEU A 302 -4.25 -12.37 3.92
N GLY A 303 -3.99 -13.43 4.68
CA GLY A 303 -5.02 -14.28 5.28
C GLY A 303 -5.69 -13.70 6.53
N THR A 304 -5.10 -12.69 7.17
CA THR A 304 -5.56 -12.16 8.46
C THR A 304 -6.61 -11.03 8.35
N GLU A 305 -6.99 -10.59 7.15
CA GLU A 305 -7.83 -9.40 6.96
C GLU A 305 -9.20 -9.70 6.33
N THR A 306 -10.10 -10.28 7.13
CA THR A 306 -11.56 -10.09 6.95
C THR A 306 -12.06 -9.14 8.03
N GLY A 307 -12.23 -7.85 7.69
CA GLY A 307 -12.88 -6.84 8.55
C GLY A 307 -12.30 -5.43 8.42
N THR A 308 -13.03 -4.51 7.77
CA THR A 308 -12.63 -3.13 7.46
C THR A 308 -12.90 -2.13 8.61
N SER A 309 -11.91 -1.25 8.86
CA SER A 309 -11.92 0.16 9.34
C SER A 309 -12.86 0.68 10.44
N THR A 310 -12.29 1.31 11.50
CA THR A 310 -12.38 2.78 11.76
C THR A 310 -11.39 3.22 12.85
N SER A 311 -10.99 4.50 12.81
CA SER A 311 -10.05 5.18 13.71
C SER A 311 -10.50 5.27 15.17
N THR A 312 -9.59 5.15 16.14
CA THR A 312 -9.00 6.25 16.97
C THR A 312 -8.37 5.67 18.26
N LYS A 313 -7.21 6.24 18.63
CA LYS A 313 -6.49 6.16 19.92
C LYS A 313 -5.78 4.86 20.32
N SER A 314 -4.47 5.05 20.43
CA SER A 314 -3.48 4.35 21.25
C SER A 314 -4.04 3.49 22.39
N GLU A 315 -3.89 2.17 22.24
CA GLU A 315 -3.40 1.32 23.32
C GLU A 315 -2.80 0.04 22.74
N SER A 316 -1.67 -0.36 23.29
CA SER A 316 -0.91 -1.54 22.89
C SER A 316 -1.66 -2.82 23.25
N THR A 317 -2.30 -3.47 22.29
CA THR A 317 -2.89 -4.80 22.49
C THR A 317 -2.11 -5.87 21.76
N SER A 318 -1.46 -6.71 22.57
CA SER A 318 -0.70 -7.89 22.17
C SER A 318 -1.59 -8.89 21.45
N SER A 319 -1.25 -9.21 20.20
CA SER A 319 -1.72 -10.45 19.55
C SER A 319 -1.23 -11.63 20.39
N SER A 320 -2.16 -12.42 20.93
CA SER A 320 -1.90 -13.46 21.91
C SER A 320 -1.14 -14.64 21.32
N ILE A 321 0.20 -14.60 21.39
CA ILE A 321 1.07 -15.72 21.06
C ILE A 321 1.10 -16.67 22.26
N THR A 322 0.32 -17.75 22.22
CA THR A 322 0.42 -18.83 23.22
C THR A 322 1.04 -20.09 22.61
N TYR A 323 2.21 -20.51 23.08
CA TYR A 323 2.83 -21.78 22.69
C TYR A 323 3.66 -22.40 23.82
N LYS A 324 3.96 -23.71 23.72
CA LYS A 324 4.75 -24.42 24.74
C LYS A 324 6.23 -24.48 24.35
N VAL A 325 7.10 -24.42 25.36
CA VAL A 325 8.55 -24.59 25.22
C VAL A 325 9.07 -25.61 26.23
N LYS A 326 10.11 -26.34 25.87
CA LYS A 326 10.85 -27.25 26.76
C LYS A 326 12.19 -26.63 27.13
N VAL A 327 12.42 -26.44 28.43
CA VAL A 327 13.69 -25.95 29.00
C VAL A 327 14.48 -27.16 29.52
N SER A 328 15.73 -27.30 29.10
CA SER A 328 16.60 -28.44 29.42
C SER A 328 17.61 -28.17 30.56
N ILE A 329 17.74 -26.92 30.99
CA ILE A 329 18.66 -26.49 32.07
C ILE A 329 17.91 -26.31 33.40
N SER A 330 18.59 -26.56 34.52
CA SER A 330 17.98 -26.59 35.86
C SER A 330 17.80 -25.20 36.50
N ASP A 331 18.53 -24.20 36.05
CA ASP A 331 18.70 -22.91 36.74
C ASP A 331 18.48 -21.70 35.82
N LEU A 332 17.63 -21.84 34.79
CA LEU A 332 17.26 -20.73 33.91
C LEU A 332 16.56 -19.62 34.72
N ASN A 333 17.27 -18.50 34.87
CA ASN A 333 16.82 -17.35 35.65
C ASN A 333 15.54 -16.73 35.07
N ILE A 334 14.57 -16.45 35.93
CA ILE A 334 13.34 -15.72 35.56
C ILE A 334 13.52 -14.23 35.87
N ARG A 335 13.22 -13.36 34.90
CA ARG A 335 13.43 -11.89 34.99
C ARG A 335 12.13 -11.10 34.96
N LYS A 336 12.16 -9.89 35.53
CA LYS A 336 11.00 -8.99 35.57
C LYS A 336 10.60 -8.43 34.19
N GLY A 337 11.51 -8.48 33.21
CA GLY A 337 11.27 -8.02 31.84
C GLY A 337 12.15 -8.74 30.81
N PRO A 338 11.91 -8.50 29.51
CA PRO A 338 12.60 -9.17 28.41
C PRO A 338 14.01 -8.59 28.21
N GLY A 339 14.98 -9.09 28.99
CA GLY A 339 16.39 -8.71 28.84
C GLY A 339 17.23 -8.94 30.08
N THR A 340 18.53 -9.14 29.91
CA THR A 340 19.49 -9.25 31.02
C THR A 340 19.65 -7.96 31.82
N ASN A 341 19.21 -6.82 31.27
CA ASN A 341 19.13 -5.53 31.94
C ASN A 341 17.95 -5.42 32.92
N TYR A 342 17.01 -6.37 32.94
CA TYR A 342 15.95 -6.43 33.94
C TYR A 342 16.38 -7.26 35.17
N ALA A 343 15.96 -6.82 36.35
CA ALA A 343 16.23 -7.51 37.59
C ALA A 343 15.72 -8.97 37.55
N LYS A 344 16.51 -9.87 38.16
CA LYS A 344 16.07 -11.24 38.43
C LYS A 344 14.91 -11.20 39.43
N THR A 345 14.00 -12.16 39.33
CA THR A 345 12.90 -12.34 40.30
C THR A 345 13.34 -13.08 41.57
N GLY A 346 14.57 -13.61 41.58
CA GLY A 346 15.06 -14.54 42.61
C GLY A 346 14.64 -16.00 42.36
N LYS A 347 13.85 -16.28 41.33
CA LYS A 347 13.38 -17.63 40.95
C LYS A 347 14.01 -18.11 39.64
N TYR A 348 14.05 -19.42 39.45
CA TYR A 348 14.47 -20.10 38.22
C TYR A 348 13.42 -21.13 37.79
N THR A 349 13.42 -21.54 36.51
CA THR A 349 12.35 -22.41 35.98
C THR A 349 12.50 -23.88 36.38
N GLY A 350 13.72 -24.40 36.48
CA GLY A 350 13.97 -25.84 36.45
C GLY A 350 13.85 -26.42 35.04
N LYS A 351 14.17 -27.72 34.91
CA LYS A 351 13.93 -28.50 33.68
C LYS A 351 12.43 -28.79 33.57
N GLY A 352 11.84 -28.59 32.40
CA GLY A 352 10.41 -28.86 32.22
C GLY A 352 9.79 -28.18 31.00
N THR A 353 8.46 -28.26 30.91
CA THR A 353 7.68 -27.65 29.84
C THR A 353 6.90 -26.45 30.37
N PHE A 354 7.03 -25.31 29.69
CA PHE A 354 6.44 -24.04 30.09
C PHE A 354 5.58 -23.47 28.97
N THR A 355 4.52 -22.74 29.32
CA THR A 355 3.68 -22.05 28.33
C THR A 355 4.11 -20.59 28.24
N ILE A 356 4.43 -20.13 27.04
CA ILE A 356 4.77 -18.74 26.73
C ILE A 356 3.51 -18.03 26.23
N VAL A 357 3.23 -16.84 26.75
CA VAL A 357 2.05 -16.02 26.39
C VAL A 357 2.41 -14.70 25.71
N GLU A 358 3.69 -14.36 25.69
CA GLU A 358 4.21 -13.13 25.08
C GLU A 358 5.69 -13.36 24.72
N THR A 359 6.13 -12.87 23.55
CA THR A 359 7.54 -12.91 23.15
C THR A 359 8.04 -11.51 22.83
N LYS A 360 9.26 -11.17 23.26
CA LYS A 360 9.91 -9.88 22.97
C LYS A 360 11.39 -10.06 22.71
N SER A 361 11.94 -9.29 21.78
CA SER A 361 13.39 -9.11 21.66
C SER A 361 13.92 -8.41 22.91
N GLY A 362 15.14 -8.73 23.33
CA GLY A 362 15.70 -8.18 24.56
C GLY A 362 17.18 -8.52 24.74
N LYS A 363 17.92 -7.66 25.45
CA LYS A 363 19.36 -7.80 25.65
C LYS A 363 19.72 -9.17 26.23
N GLY A 364 20.78 -9.80 25.70
CA GLY A 364 21.30 -11.07 26.20
C GLY A 364 20.46 -12.29 25.83
N SER A 365 19.67 -12.20 24.75
CA SER A 365 19.14 -13.39 24.09
C SER A 365 19.03 -13.19 22.57
N THR A 366 19.48 -14.17 21.78
CA THR A 366 19.43 -14.15 20.30
C THR A 366 18.06 -14.63 19.80
N ALA A 367 17.49 -15.66 20.43
CA ALA A 367 16.15 -16.18 20.17
C ALA A 367 15.03 -15.37 20.85
N GLY A 368 15.39 -14.35 21.65
CA GLY A 368 14.47 -13.47 22.34
C GLY A 368 13.98 -14.00 23.69
N TRP A 369 12.99 -13.32 24.26
CA TRP A 369 12.47 -13.58 25.60
C TRP A 369 11.01 -14.01 25.56
N GLY A 370 10.65 -15.00 26.35
CA GLY A 370 9.28 -15.50 26.50
C GLY A 370 8.72 -15.24 27.89
N LYS A 371 7.51 -14.69 27.99
CA LYS A 371 6.77 -14.48 29.24
C LYS A 371 6.00 -15.74 29.63
N LEU A 372 6.21 -16.21 30.84
CA LEU A 372 5.56 -17.41 31.37
C LEU A 372 4.08 -17.16 31.66
N LYS A 373 3.21 -18.09 31.24
CA LYS A 373 1.76 -18.07 31.55
C LYS A 373 1.47 -18.02 33.06
N SER A 374 2.36 -18.55 33.89
CA SER A 374 2.24 -18.52 35.35
C SER A 374 2.35 -17.12 35.95
N GLY A 375 2.72 -16.09 35.18
CA GLY A 375 2.98 -14.75 35.68
C GLY A 375 4.33 -14.60 36.39
N ALA A 376 5.14 -15.66 36.48
CA ALA A 376 6.41 -15.65 37.20
C ALA A 376 7.46 -14.69 36.60
N GLY A 377 7.37 -14.39 35.30
CA GLY A 377 8.23 -13.44 34.61
C GLY A 377 8.68 -13.93 33.23
N TRP A 378 9.84 -13.44 32.79
CA TRP A 378 10.40 -13.67 31.46
C TRP A 378 11.62 -14.59 31.52
N ILE A 379 11.74 -15.48 30.53
CA ILE A 379 12.87 -16.39 30.35
C ILE A 379 13.51 -16.20 28.98
N SER A 380 14.81 -16.45 28.86
CA SER A 380 15.49 -16.43 27.55
C SER A 380 15.11 -17.69 26.75
N LEU A 381 14.76 -17.49 25.49
CA LEU A 381 14.38 -18.56 24.57
C LEU A 381 15.58 -19.27 23.94
N ASP A 382 16.81 -18.77 24.12
CA ASP A 382 18.02 -19.47 23.66
C ASP A 382 18.20 -20.82 24.38
N TYR A 383 17.63 -20.95 25.57
CA TYR A 383 17.67 -22.16 26.40
C TYR A 383 16.34 -22.93 26.37
N ALA A 384 15.45 -22.60 25.44
CA ALA A 384 14.12 -23.20 25.35
C ALA A 384 13.84 -23.67 23.92
N LYS A 385 13.42 -24.93 23.76
CA LYS A 385 13.00 -25.47 22.46
C LYS A 385 11.48 -25.40 22.35
N LYS A 386 10.96 -24.72 21.32
CA LYS A 386 9.52 -24.72 21.02
C LYS A 386 9.05 -26.15 20.74
N LEU A 387 7.93 -26.53 21.35
CA LEU A 387 7.27 -27.83 21.17
C LEU A 387 6.19 -27.76 20.09
#